data_AF-A0A175VFE9-F1
#
_entry.id   AF-A0A175VFE9-F1
#
_cell.length_a   1.000
_cell.length_b   1.000
_cell.length_c   1.000
_cell.angle_alpha   90.00
_cell.angle_beta   90.00
_cell.angle_gamma   90.00
#
_symmetry.space_group_name_H-M   'P 1'
#
loop_
_entity.id
_entity.type
_entity.pdbx_description
1 polymer ?
#
loop_
_entity_poly.entity_id
_entity_poly.type
_entity_poly.pdbx_seq_one_letter_code
_entity_poly.pdbx_strand_id
1 'polypeptide(L)'
;MGGISIWQLLIIAVIVVLLFGTKKLRGIGGDLGAAVKGFKKALSDEPADAKPEQKDADFPPKQLNETAAQSSEPAKQKDKDQA
;
A
#
# COMPACT_ATOMS: atom_id res chain seq x y z
N MET A 1 17.21 -40.40 -8.84
CA MET A 1 17.39 -38.94 -8.87
C MET A 1 16.19 -38.33 -8.18
N GLY A 2 16.28 -38.10 -6.86
CA GLY A 2 15.17 -37.57 -6.06
C GLY A 2 14.94 -36.10 -6.39
N GLY A 3 13.76 -35.78 -6.93
CA GLY A 3 13.36 -34.42 -7.22
C GLY A 3 13.15 -33.59 -5.95
N ILE A 4 13.19 -32.27 -6.11
CA ILE A 4 12.81 -31.33 -5.05
C ILE A 4 11.34 -31.58 -4.73
N SER A 5 11.04 -32.08 -3.53
CA SER A 5 9.67 -32.30 -3.10
C SER A 5 9.12 -31.03 -2.43
N ILE A 6 7.81 -30.85 -2.58
CA ILE A 6 7.05 -29.69 -2.10
C ILE A 6 7.23 -29.51 -0.59
N TRP A 7 7.40 -30.61 0.14
CA TRP A 7 7.63 -30.60 1.59
C TRP A 7 8.96 -29.95 1.98
N GLN A 8 10.03 -30.12 1.20
CA GLN A 8 11.31 -29.46 1.47
C GLN A 8 11.22 -27.96 1.19
N LEU A 9 10.49 -27.55 0.14
CA LEU A 9 10.30 -26.13 -0.18
C LEU A 9 9.54 -25.39 0.92
N LEU A 10 8.52 -26.01 1.53
CA LEU A 10 7.80 -25.42 2.67
C LEU A 10 8.71 -25.19 3.88
N ILE A 11 9.56 -26.17 4.21
CA ILE A 11 10.52 -26.04 5.33
C ILE A 11 11.50 -24.90 5.07
N ILE A 12 12.04 -24.80 3.85
CA ILE A 12 12.94 -23.72 3.46
C ILE A 12 12.23 -22.36 3.53
N ALA A 13 10.99 -22.28 3.04
CA ALA A 13 10.19 -21.05 3.07
C ALA A 13 9.97 -20.55 4.51
N VAL A 14 9.68 -21.45 5.45
CA VAL A 14 9.52 -21.10 6.87
C VAL A 14 10.83 -20.51 7.43
N ILE A 15 11.97 -21.12 7.14
CA ILE A 15 13.28 -20.62 7.59
C ILE A 15 13.54 -19.22 7.03
N VAL A 16 13.30 -19.00 5.73
CA VAL A 16 13.45 -17.68 5.10
C VAL A 16 12.55 -16.65 5.76
N VAL A 17 11.29 -16.98 6.05
CA VAL A 17 10.37 -16.08 6.73
C VAL A 17 10.85 -15.72 8.14
N LEU A 18 11.44 -16.67 8.87
CA LEU A 18 11.99 -16.42 10.21
C LEU A 18 13.24 -15.54 10.18
N LEU A 19 14.12 -15.73 9.18
CA LEU A 19 15.35 -14.95 9.03
C LEU A 19 15.08 -13.50 8.61
N PHE A 20 14.22 -13.31 7.62
CA PHE A 20 13.93 -11.98 7.06
C PHE A 20 12.76 -11.27 7.76
N GLY A 21 11.92 -12.03 8.48
CA GLY A 21 10.70 -11.55 9.11
C GLY A 21 9.57 -11.29 8.11
N THR A 22 8.32 -11.47 8.55
CA THR A 22 7.13 -11.26 7.70
C THR A 22 6.98 -9.83 7.21
N LYS A 23 7.54 -8.83 7.92
CA LYS A 23 7.42 -7.41 7.57
C LYS A 23 8.18 -7.04 6.29
N LYS A 24 9.38 -7.59 6.09
CA LYS A 24 10.17 -7.39 4.86
C LYS A 24 9.58 -8.19 3.69
N LEU A 25 9.21 -9.45 3.94
CA LEU A 25 8.55 -10.27 2.92
C LEU A 25 7.21 -9.71 2.47
N ARG A 26 6.41 -9.09 3.34
CA ARG A 26 5.11 -8.52 2.96
C ARG A 26 5.24 -7.27 2.08
N GLY A 27 6.25 -6.45 2.30
CA GLY A 27 6.53 -5.30 1.43
C GLY A 27 6.88 -5.76 0.01
N ILE A 28 7.96 -6.54 -0.12
CA ILE A 28 8.45 -7.00 -1.43
C ILE A 28 7.48 -8.00 -2.08
N GLY A 29 6.87 -8.88 -1.28
CA GLY A 29 5.90 -9.87 -1.75
C GLY A 29 4.56 -9.27 -2.17
N GLY A 30 4.18 -8.10 -1.65
CA GLY A 30 3.01 -7.36 -2.11
C GLY A 30 3.17 -6.89 -3.55
N ASP A 31 4.30 -6.25 -3.86
CA ASP A 31 4.60 -5.73 -5.20
C ASP A 31 4.80 -6.86 -6.22
N LEU A 32 5.61 -7.87 -5.87
CA LEU A 32 5.78 -9.06 -6.71
C LEU A 32 4.46 -9.83 -6.88
N GLY A 33 3.68 -9.96 -5.80
CA GLY A 33 2.40 -10.65 -5.83
C GLY A 33 1.39 -9.95 -6.72
N ALA A 34 1.34 -8.63 -6.72
CA ALA A 34 0.48 -7.84 -7.61
C ALA A 34 0.86 -8.04 -9.09
N ALA A 35 2.16 -8.02 -9.41
CA ALA A 35 2.66 -8.28 -10.77
C ALA A 35 2.31 -9.70 -11.25
N VAL A 36 2.55 -10.72 -10.41
CA VAL A 36 2.22 -12.11 -10.73
C VAL A 36 0.70 -12.32 -10.82
N LYS A 37 -0.11 -11.63 -10.01
CA LYS A 37 -1.58 -11.67 -10.09
C LYS A 37 -2.08 -11.13 -11.43
N GLY A 38 -1.54 -10.01 -11.91
CA GLY A 38 -1.83 -9.46 -13.23
C GLY A 38 -1.44 -10.42 -14.36
N PHE A 39 -0.26 -11.05 -14.25
CA PHE A 39 0.21 -12.06 -15.21
C PHE A 39 -0.70 -13.29 -15.24
N LYS A 40 -1.06 -13.86 -14.09
CA LYS A 40 -1.98 -15.00 -14.00
C LYS A 40 -3.36 -14.66 -14.53
N LYS A 41 -3.85 -13.44 -14.27
CA LYS A 41 -5.14 -12.96 -14.79
C LYS A 41 -5.09 -12.89 -16.32
N ALA A 42 -4.07 -12.28 -16.91
CA ALA A 42 -3.89 -12.22 -18.36
C ALA A 42 -3.73 -13.61 -19.01
N LEU A 43 -3.08 -14.56 -18.32
CA LEU A 43 -2.97 -15.96 -18.79
C LEU A 43 -4.26 -16.77 -18.63
N SER A 44 -5.15 -16.35 -17.73
CA SER A 44 -6.42 -17.05 -17.43
C SER A 44 -7.62 -16.42 -18.13
N ASP A 45 -7.46 -15.28 -18.83
CA ASP A 45 -8.52 -14.53 -19.51
C ASP A 45 -8.86 -15.10 -20.91
N GLU A 46 -8.97 -16.42 -20.99
CA GLU A 46 -9.70 -17.12 -22.06
C GLU A 46 -11.16 -17.30 -21.56
N PRO A 47 -12.20 -17.13 -22.40
CA PRO A 47 -13.40 -16.39 -22.03
C PRO A 47 -14.32 -17.17 -21.08
N ALA A 48 -14.30 -16.79 -19.80
CA ALA A 48 -15.43 -16.90 -18.90
C ALA A 48 -15.32 -15.82 -17.81
N ASP A 49 -16.27 -14.87 -17.84
CA ASP A 49 -16.60 -13.96 -16.75
C ASP A 49 -15.68 -12.75 -16.51
N ALA A 50 -15.85 -11.77 -17.39
CA ALA A 50 -15.57 -10.37 -17.10
C ALA A 50 -16.46 -9.88 -15.94
N LYS A 51 -15.91 -9.82 -14.73
CA LYS A 51 -16.38 -8.91 -13.67
C LYS A 51 -15.22 -8.05 -13.17
N PRO A 52 -15.30 -6.72 -13.28
CA PRO A 52 -14.26 -5.83 -12.79
C PRO A 52 -14.44 -5.68 -11.28
N GLU A 53 -13.65 -6.37 -10.47
CA GLU A 53 -13.45 -5.95 -9.08
C GLU A 53 -12.45 -4.78 -9.08
N GLN A 54 -13.00 -3.56 -9.13
CA GLN A 54 -12.33 -2.35 -8.67
C GLN A 54 -11.99 -2.53 -7.18
N LYS A 55 -10.72 -2.81 -6.91
CA LYS A 55 -10.08 -2.46 -5.65
C LYS A 55 -8.78 -1.76 -6.00
N ASP A 56 -8.93 -0.54 -6.53
CA ASP A 56 -7.86 0.44 -6.53
C ASP A 56 -7.38 0.62 -5.09
N ALA A 57 -6.06 0.58 -4.94
CA ALA A 57 -5.40 0.70 -3.67
C ALA A 57 -5.84 2.01 -2.98
N ASP A 58 -6.44 1.87 -1.80
CA ASP A 58 -6.77 2.97 -0.90
C ASP A 58 -5.45 3.54 -0.36
N PHE A 59 -4.90 4.53 -1.07
CA PHE A 59 -3.83 5.38 -0.60
C PHE A 59 -4.47 6.56 0.12
N PRO A 60 -4.45 6.64 1.46
CA PRO A 60 -4.94 7.82 2.15
C PRO A 60 -4.11 9.03 1.69
N PRO A 61 -4.73 10.14 1.25
CA PRO A 61 -4.00 11.30 0.80
C PRO A 61 -3.18 11.84 1.98
N LYS A 62 -1.86 11.79 1.79
CA LYS A 62 -0.87 12.43 2.64
C LYS A 62 -1.27 13.90 2.80
N GLN A 63 -1.76 14.26 3.99
CA GLN A 63 -2.03 15.64 4.38
C GLN A 63 -0.72 16.43 4.35
N LEU A 64 -0.44 17.04 3.20
CA LEU A 64 0.43 18.20 3.06
C LEU A 64 -0.46 19.44 3.23
N ASN A 65 -0.96 19.62 4.45
CA ASN A 65 -1.43 20.91 4.94
C ASN A 65 -0.36 21.39 5.91
N GLU A 66 0.61 22.08 5.33
CA GLU A 66 1.46 23.02 6.03
C GLU A 66 0.59 24.02 6.79
N THR A 67 0.80 24.02 8.10
CA THR A 67 0.73 25.16 9.01
C THR A 67 0.89 26.52 8.29
N ALA A 68 -0.21 27.14 7.83
CA ALA A 68 -0.25 28.56 7.44
C ALA A 68 -1.69 29.07 7.30
N ALA A 69 -2.38 29.29 8.42
CA ALA A 69 -3.48 30.26 8.58
C ALA A 69 -3.90 30.26 10.07
N GLN A 70 -3.12 30.88 10.94
CA GLN A 70 -3.44 32.21 11.47
C GLN A 70 -4.91 32.36 11.92
N SER A 71 -5.07 32.12 13.22
CA SER A 71 -5.77 33.00 14.16
C SER A 71 -7.24 33.33 13.88
N SER A 72 -8.05 32.60 14.63
CA SER A 72 -9.30 33.02 15.26
C SER A 72 -9.42 34.52 15.61
N GLU A 73 -10.55 35.06 15.17
CA GLU A 73 -11.51 35.96 15.85
C GLU A 73 -11.34 37.50 15.92
N PRO A 74 -12.47 38.23 15.73
CA PRO A 74 -12.56 39.69 15.72
C PRO A 74 -12.90 40.23 17.12
N ALA A 75 -12.18 41.24 17.60
CA ALA A 75 -12.62 42.03 18.76
C ALA A 75 -11.96 43.42 18.79
N LYS A 76 -12.80 44.43 18.53
CA LYS A 76 -12.94 45.68 19.30
C LYS A 76 -11.69 46.51 19.64
N GLN A 77 -11.79 47.80 19.26
CA GLN A 77 -11.65 48.96 20.15
C GLN A 77 -10.43 49.90 19.92
N LYS A 78 -10.73 51.05 19.30
CA LYS A 78 -10.51 52.41 19.83
C LYS A 78 -9.08 52.90 20.06
N ASP A 79 -8.61 53.79 19.20
CA ASP A 79 -8.11 55.17 19.48
C ASP A 79 -7.46 55.68 18.16
N LYS A 80 -7.91 56.76 17.52
CA LYS A 80 -7.69 58.20 17.82
C LYS A 80 -6.38 58.73 17.20
N ASP A 81 -6.48 59.96 16.68
CA ASP A 81 -5.43 60.89 16.24
C ASP A 81 -4.70 60.56 14.91
N GLN A 82 -4.97 61.31 13.83
CA GLN A 82 -4.42 62.62 13.47
C GLN A 82 -2.90 62.60 13.19
N ALA A 83 -2.56 62.69 11.90
CA ALA A 83 -1.64 63.67 11.31
C ALA A 83 -1.67 63.51 9.78
#